data_AF-A0A9E1YJN4-F1
#
_entry.id   AF-A0A9E1YJN4-F1
#
_cell.length_a   1.000
_cell.length_b   1.000
_cell.length_c   1.000
_cell.angle_alpha   90.00
_cell.angle_beta   90.00
_cell.angle_gamma   90.00
#
_symmetry.space_group_name_H-M   'P 1'
#
loop_
_entity.id
_entity.type
_entity.pdbx_description
1 polymer ?
#
loop_
_entity_poly.entity_id
_entity_poly.type
_entity_poly.pdbx_seq_one_letter_code
_entity_poly.pdbx_strand_id
1 'polypeptide(L)'
;MNYTDIEYEIIGSAALLTLNRPEKLNAFTYHTLREIREAVDASVQNPEVVGIVITGNGRGFSSGLDSAVLASVTSGKTATTTDEASDELPGIFSYLLEVPKPVISAINGVAAGGGLILALMSDIRIAARDAALTTVFLKRGLIAEHGSSWILPRLVGTGRALDLLWASDKVTAEEALSLGLVDRLSEPENLLSDALEYIEKLAVTSAPAAIAETKRLVYSHLGKGYREALIEANVSQNAFVARPDAKEGAQALIEKRMPKFERLGKDDIF
;
A
#
# COMPACT_ATOMS: atom_id res chain seq x y z
N MET A 1 -0.30 16.05 -14.49
CA MET A 1 0.81 15.16 -14.92
C MET A 1 0.31 14.36 -16.11
N ASN A 2 1.17 14.02 -17.08
CA ASN A 2 0.77 13.24 -18.25
C ASN A 2 1.42 11.86 -18.13
N TYR A 3 0.64 10.89 -17.68
CA TYR A 3 1.09 9.51 -17.48
C TYR A 3 0.69 8.66 -18.69
N THR A 4 1.46 7.60 -18.97
CA THR A 4 1.20 6.70 -20.11
C THR A 4 0.98 5.24 -19.74
N ASP A 5 1.56 4.77 -18.64
CA ASP A 5 1.40 3.40 -18.14
C ASP A 5 0.40 3.34 -16.96
N ILE A 6 -0.02 4.49 -16.43
CA ILE A 6 -1.03 4.63 -15.37
C ILE A 6 -2.05 5.71 -15.72
N GLU A 7 -3.22 5.66 -15.09
CA GLU A 7 -4.17 6.76 -14.98
C GLU A 7 -4.16 7.27 -13.53
N TYR A 8 -4.30 8.59 -13.38
CA TYR A 8 -4.29 9.25 -12.07
C TYR A 8 -5.40 10.29 -12.02
N GLU A 9 -6.29 10.15 -11.05
CA GLU A 9 -7.38 11.08 -10.81
C GLU A 9 -7.64 11.28 -9.32
N ILE A 10 -8.29 12.40 -8.97
CA ILE A 10 -8.73 12.67 -7.60
C ILE A 10 -10.25 12.53 -7.57
N ILE A 11 -10.74 11.59 -6.78
CA ILE A 11 -12.17 11.33 -6.58
C ILE A 11 -12.48 11.59 -5.12
N GLY A 12 -13.19 12.68 -4.84
CA GLY A 12 -13.44 13.14 -3.49
C GLY A 12 -12.14 13.45 -2.76
N SER A 13 -11.88 12.72 -1.67
CA SER A 13 -10.69 12.79 -0.83
C SER A 13 -9.65 11.72 -1.17
N ALA A 14 -9.87 10.91 -2.21
CA ALA A 14 -8.97 9.85 -2.63
C ALA A 14 -8.21 10.20 -3.91
N ALA A 15 -6.92 9.90 -3.95
CA ALA A 15 -6.19 9.77 -5.21
C ALA A 15 -6.37 8.35 -5.73
N LEU A 16 -6.98 8.19 -6.90
CA LEU A 16 -7.11 6.90 -7.59
C LEU A 16 -6.00 6.75 -8.61
N LEU A 17 -5.16 5.75 -8.38
CA LEU A 17 -4.09 5.31 -9.27
C LEU A 17 -4.50 3.99 -9.94
N THR A 18 -4.73 4.03 -11.24
CA THR A 18 -5.12 2.85 -12.03
C THR A 18 -3.99 2.44 -12.95
N LEU A 19 -3.44 1.23 -12.77
CA LEU A 19 -2.44 0.68 -13.69
C LEU A 19 -3.07 0.46 -15.07
N ASN A 20 -2.45 0.95 -16.13
CA ASN A 20 -3.07 1.04 -17.46
C ASN A 20 -2.25 0.38 -18.57
N ARG A 21 -1.86 -0.88 -18.35
CA ARG A 21 -1.29 -1.76 -19.38
C ARG A 21 -2.07 -3.09 -19.46
N PRO A 22 -3.41 -3.06 -19.63
CA PRO A 22 -4.27 -4.23 -19.45
C PRO A 22 -3.93 -5.39 -20.41
N GLU A 23 -3.44 -5.09 -21.61
CA GLU A 23 -2.97 -6.07 -22.60
C GLU A 23 -1.74 -6.86 -22.15
N LYS A 24 -0.99 -6.33 -21.18
CA LYS A 24 0.14 -6.97 -20.50
C LYS A 24 -0.17 -7.35 -19.05
N LEU A 25 -1.45 -7.43 -18.66
CA LEU A 25 -1.85 -7.66 -17.27
C LEU A 25 -1.21 -6.66 -16.31
N ASN A 26 -1.08 -5.40 -16.71
CA ASN A 26 -0.52 -4.33 -15.90
C ASN A 26 0.89 -4.66 -15.38
N ALA A 27 1.69 -5.36 -16.20
CA ALA A 27 3.06 -5.67 -15.85
C ALA A 27 3.92 -4.41 -15.74
N PHE A 28 4.89 -4.41 -14.84
CA PHE A 28 5.71 -3.24 -14.54
C PHE A 28 6.94 -3.17 -15.44
N THR A 29 7.06 -2.08 -16.19
CA THR A 29 8.34 -1.62 -16.72
C THR A 29 9.01 -0.67 -15.71
N TYR A 30 10.29 -0.34 -15.90
CA TYR A 30 10.91 0.75 -15.13
C TYR A 30 10.16 2.08 -15.28
N HIS A 31 9.53 2.31 -16.43
CA HIS A 31 8.70 3.49 -16.65
C HIS A 31 7.44 3.45 -15.78
N THR A 32 6.72 2.33 -15.77
CA THR A 32 5.54 2.12 -14.92
C THR A 32 5.87 2.37 -13.44
N LEU A 33 6.99 1.82 -12.95
CA LEU A 33 7.42 2.00 -11.56
C LEU A 33 7.71 3.46 -11.21
N ARG A 34 8.33 4.20 -12.14
CA ARG A 34 8.57 5.63 -11.97
C ARG A 34 7.27 6.42 -11.91
N GLU A 35 6.33 6.15 -12.82
CA GLU A 35 5.04 6.86 -12.84
C GLU A 35 4.22 6.59 -11.56
N ILE A 36 4.23 5.35 -11.05
CA ILE A 36 3.61 5.01 -9.75
C ILE A 36 4.20 5.86 -8.63
N ARG A 37 5.54 5.94 -8.54
CA ARG A 37 6.22 6.76 -7.52
C ARG A 37 5.85 8.24 -7.66
N GLU A 38 5.93 8.80 -8.86
CA GLU A 38 5.56 10.19 -9.13
C GLU A 38 4.10 10.49 -8.72
N ALA A 39 3.17 9.57 -8.98
CA ALA A 39 1.76 9.71 -8.59
C ALA A 39 1.55 9.63 -7.07
N VAL A 40 2.27 8.74 -6.39
CA VAL A 40 2.25 8.67 -4.92
C VAL A 40 2.82 9.95 -4.32
N ASP A 41 3.95 10.44 -4.80
CA ASP A 41 4.56 11.68 -4.33
C ASP A 41 3.62 12.88 -4.57
N ALA A 42 2.98 12.94 -5.74
CA ALA A 42 1.97 13.95 -6.04
C ALA A 42 0.78 13.90 -5.06
N SER A 43 0.35 12.69 -4.72
CA SER A 43 -0.73 12.45 -3.76
C SER A 43 -0.35 12.91 -2.36
N VAL A 44 0.88 12.61 -1.91
CA VAL A 44 1.40 13.05 -0.61
C VAL A 44 1.39 14.58 -0.52
N GLN A 45 1.83 15.25 -1.59
CA GLN A 45 1.95 16.71 -1.66
C GLN A 45 0.62 17.46 -1.84
N ASN A 46 -0.49 16.75 -2.12
CA ASN A 46 -1.80 17.37 -2.31
C ASN A 46 -2.66 17.32 -1.02
N PRO A 47 -2.99 18.45 -0.39
CA PRO A 47 -3.80 18.48 0.84
C PRO A 47 -5.25 18.03 0.64
N GLU A 48 -5.78 18.01 -0.59
CA GLU A 48 -7.12 17.47 -0.86
C GLU A 48 -7.18 15.96 -0.73
N VAL A 49 -6.03 15.29 -0.94
CA VAL A 49 -5.92 13.83 -0.85
C VAL A 49 -5.71 13.40 0.60
N VAL A 50 -6.64 12.60 1.11
CA VAL A 50 -6.55 11.96 2.42
C VAL A 50 -5.91 10.58 2.33
N GLY A 51 -6.16 9.84 1.24
CA GLY A 51 -5.55 8.53 1.00
C GLY A 51 -5.50 8.16 -0.47
N ILE A 52 -4.78 7.09 -0.76
CA ILE A 52 -4.45 6.62 -2.10
C ILE A 52 -5.10 5.26 -2.31
N VAL A 53 -5.80 5.08 -3.42
CA VAL A 53 -6.33 3.80 -3.88
C VAL A 53 -5.57 3.39 -5.13
N ILE A 54 -5.03 2.18 -5.15
CA ILE A 54 -4.32 1.59 -6.28
C ILE A 54 -5.15 0.43 -6.81
N THR A 55 -5.39 0.39 -8.12
CA THR A 55 -6.09 -0.72 -8.81
C THR A 55 -5.44 -1.00 -10.17
N GLY A 56 -5.91 -2.04 -10.88
CA GLY A 56 -5.53 -2.30 -12.27
C GLY A 56 -6.69 -2.14 -13.25
N ASN A 57 -6.42 -1.65 -14.45
CA ASN A 57 -7.39 -1.67 -15.54
C ASN A 57 -7.53 -3.10 -16.12
N GLY A 58 -8.73 -3.44 -16.59
CA GLY A 58 -9.02 -4.72 -17.22
C GLY A 58 -9.04 -5.92 -16.26
N ARG A 59 -8.56 -7.07 -16.75
CA ARG A 59 -8.78 -8.39 -16.12
C ARG A 59 -7.87 -8.72 -14.92
N GLY A 60 -7.01 -7.81 -14.50
CA GLY A 60 -6.01 -8.11 -13.47
C GLY A 60 -5.52 -6.86 -12.75
N PHE A 61 -5.09 -7.05 -11.51
CA PHE A 61 -4.42 -6.01 -10.75
C PHE A 61 -3.03 -5.77 -11.33
N SER A 62 -2.13 -6.76 -11.23
CA SER A 62 -0.84 -6.77 -11.94
C SER A 62 -0.18 -8.14 -11.94
N SER A 63 0.43 -8.53 -13.06
CA SER A 63 1.26 -9.74 -13.16
C SER A 63 2.70 -9.59 -12.65
N GLY A 64 3.09 -8.42 -12.13
CA GLY A 64 4.45 -8.14 -11.66
C GLY A 64 5.36 -7.61 -12.75
N LEU A 65 6.68 -7.88 -12.67
CA LEU A 65 7.64 -7.33 -13.62
C LEU A 65 7.34 -7.78 -15.06
N ASP A 66 7.48 -6.85 -16.00
CA ASP A 66 7.40 -7.14 -17.43
C ASP A 66 8.47 -8.17 -17.82
N SER A 67 8.10 -9.11 -18.71
CA SER A 67 9.00 -10.19 -19.15
C SER A 67 10.34 -9.70 -19.71
N ALA A 68 10.37 -8.55 -20.38
CA ALA A 68 11.60 -8.00 -20.93
C ALA A 68 12.50 -7.44 -19.82
N VAL A 69 11.91 -6.81 -18.81
CA VAL A 69 12.63 -6.33 -17.62
C VAL A 69 13.19 -7.52 -16.85
N LEU A 70 12.36 -8.54 -16.61
CA LEU A 70 12.77 -9.75 -15.91
C LEU A 70 13.95 -10.44 -16.61
N ALA A 71 13.87 -10.63 -17.94
CA ALA A 71 14.94 -11.24 -18.71
C ALA A 71 16.26 -10.44 -18.65
N SER A 72 16.19 -9.11 -18.62
CA SER A 72 17.36 -8.24 -18.47
C SER A 72 18.04 -8.45 -17.11
N VAL A 73 17.26 -8.43 -16.02
CA VAL A 73 17.76 -8.61 -14.65
C VAL A 73 18.36 -9.99 -14.46
N THR A 74 17.67 -11.05 -14.87
CA THR A 74 18.16 -12.43 -14.70
C THR A 74 19.37 -12.77 -15.57
N SER A 75 19.64 -11.98 -16.62
CA SER A 75 20.84 -12.14 -17.45
C SER A 75 22.11 -11.53 -16.85
N GLY A 76 22.02 -10.94 -15.66
CA GLY A 76 23.15 -10.28 -14.98
C GLY A 76 23.60 -8.97 -15.62
N LYS A 77 22.86 -8.48 -16.62
CA LYS A 77 23.15 -7.22 -17.34
C LYS A 77 22.74 -5.97 -16.56
N THR A 78 21.98 -6.14 -15.49
CA THR A 78 21.57 -5.07 -14.58
C THR A 78 22.04 -5.45 -13.17
N ALA A 79 23.20 -4.93 -12.77
CA ALA A 79 23.53 -4.84 -11.36
C ALA A 79 22.72 -3.66 -10.81
N THR A 80 21.65 -3.93 -10.05
CA THR A 80 21.02 -2.85 -9.28
C THR A 80 21.93 -2.52 -8.11
N THR A 81 22.62 -1.40 -8.23
CA THR A 81 23.18 -0.67 -7.11
C THR A 81 22.04 -0.31 -6.18
N THR A 82 21.97 -0.93 -5.00
CA THR A 82 21.38 -0.24 -3.85
C THR A 82 22.21 1.02 -3.69
N ASP A 83 21.61 2.18 -3.90
CA ASP A 83 22.28 3.44 -3.61
C ASP A 83 22.42 3.48 -2.08
N GLU A 84 23.55 3.01 -1.56
CA GLU A 84 23.83 2.90 -0.10
C GLU A 84 23.76 4.26 0.61
N ALA A 85 23.64 5.35 -0.15
CA ALA A 85 23.52 6.73 0.31
C ALA A 85 22.07 7.23 0.45
N SER A 86 21.04 6.43 0.12
CA SER A 86 19.64 6.83 0.31
C SER A 86 19.16 6.49 1.73
N ASP A 87 18.53 7.45 2.39
CA ASP A 87 17.82 7.24 3.67
C ASP A 87 16.46 6.52 3.47
N GLU A 88 16.03 6.30 2.23
CA GLU A 88 14.77 5.60 1.90
C GLU A 88 14.87 4.08 2.12
N LEU A 89 13.78 3.45 2.55
CA LEU A 89 13.72 2.00 2.68
C LEU A 89 14.06 1.28 1.36
N PRO A 90 15.02 0.35 1.34
CA PRO A 90 15.41 -0.33 0.11
C PRO A 90 14.30 -1.25 -0.39
N GLY A 91 13.94 -1.12 -1.67
CA GLY A 91 12.94 -1.95 -2.32
C GLY A 91 12.11 -1.20 -3.37
N ILE A 92 11.37 -1.94 -4.19
CA ILE A 92 10.58 -1.41 -5.29
C ILE A 92 9.30 -0.66 -4.85
N PHE A 93 8.74 -1.06 -3.69
CA PHE A 93 7.48 -0.50 -3.15
C PHE A 93 7.55 -0.28 -1.63
N SER A 94 8.72 -0.44 -1.01
CA SER A 94 8.93 -0.27 0.44
C SER A 94 8.59 1.14 0.93
N TYR A 95 8.79 2.17 0.09
CA TYR A 95 8.42 3.55 0.40
C TYR A 95 6.93 3.73 0.73
N LEU A 96 6.05 2.83 0.28
CA LEU A 96 4.62 2.88 0.62
C LEU A 96 4.36 2.73 2.12
N LEU A 97 5.26 2.05 2.84
CA LEU A 97 5.21 1.91 4.30
C LEU A 97 5.45 3.25 5.01
N GLU A 98 6.15 4.18 4.36
CA GLU A 98 6.52 5.50 4.88
C GLU A 98 5.60 6.62 4.39
N VAL A 99 4.71 6.35 3.42
CA VAL A 99 3.71 7.31 2.96
C VAL A 99 2.81 7.72 4.13
N PRO A 100 2.68 9.02 4.47
CA PRO A 100 1.92 9.48 5.64
C PRO A 100 0.40 9.40 5.44
N LYS A 101 -0.06 8.91 4.29
CA LYS A 101 -1.46 8.74 3.92
C LYS A 101 -1.81 7.24 3.82
N PRO A 102 -3.05 6.82 4.07
CA PRO A 102 -3.49 5.45 3.84
C PRO A 102 -3.29 5.08 2.37
N VAL A 103 -2.73 3.91 2.12
CA VAL A 103 -2.58 3.31 0.79
C VAL A 103 -3.38 2.02 0.75
N ILE A 104 -4.34 1.95 -0.16
CA ILE A 104 -5.25 0.81 -0.32
C ILE A 104 -5.01 0.18 -1.67
N SER A 105 -4.77 -1.12 -1.69
CA SER A 105 -4.84 -1.89 -2.94
C SER A 105 -6.23 -2.46 -3.11
N ALA A 106 -6.93 -2.00 -4.14
CA ALA A 106 -8.17 -2.56 -4.67
C ALA A 106 -7.81 -3.61 -5.73
N ILE A 107 -7.73 -4.88 -5.32
CA ILE A 107 -7.26 -5.99 -6.14
C ILE A 107 -8.42 -6.52 -7.00
N ASN A 108 -8.55 -5.98 -8.21
CA ASN A 108 -9.63 -6.27 -9.16
C ASN A 108 -9.48 -7.58 -9.94
N GLY A 109 -8.40 -8.32 -9.72
CA GLY A 109 -8.12 -9.56 -10.45
C GLY A 109 -6.79 -10.15 -10.06
N VAL A 110 -6.07 -10.75 -11.00
CA VAL A 110 -4.80 -11.42 -10.70
C VAL A 110 -3.74 -10.43 -10.16
N ALA A 111 -3.18 -10.75 -8.99
CA ALA A 111 -2.00 -10.11 -8.41
C ALA A 111 -0.87 -11.15 -8.27
N ALA A 112 0.17 -11.05 -9.09
CA ALA A 112 1.24 -12.04 -9.14
C ALA A 112 2.64 -11.41 -8.99
N GLY A 113 3.52 -12.06 -8.24
CA GLY A 113 4.92 -11.67 -8.12
C GLY A 113 5.04 -10.22 -7.66
N GLY A 114 5.70 -9.36 -8.43
CA GLY A 114 5.79 -7.93 -8.14
C GLY A 114 4.43 -7.24 -7.93
N GLY A 115 3.37 -7.67 -8.64
CA GLY A 115 2.01 -7.14 -8.46
C GLY A 115 1.43 -7.50 -7.10
N LEU A 116 1.74 -8.71 -6.59
CA LEU A 116 1.44 -9.06 -5.21
C LEU A 116 2.26 -8.20 -4.24
N ILE A 117 3.55 -7.93 -4.51
CA ILE A 117 4.37 -7.07 -3.64
C ILE A 117 3.76 -5.67 -3.49
N LEU A 118 3.30 -5.05 -4.58
CA LEU A 118 2.61 -3.76 -4.51
C LEU A 118 1.42 -3.81 -3.54
N ALA A 119 0.62 -4.87 -3.63
CA ALA A 119 -0.51 -5.09 -2.72
C ALA A 119 -0.08 -5.33 -1.27
N LEU A 120 0.98 -6.10 -1.04
CA LEU A 120 1.48 -6.38 0.32
C LEU A 120 2.14 -5.17 0.98
N MET A 121 2.72 -4.26 0.21
CA MET A 121 3.28 -3.00 0.73
C MET A 121 2.23 -1.89 0.91
N SER A 122 0.99 -2.12 0.47
CA SER A 122 -0.14 -1.25 0.82
C SER A 122 -0.59 -1.52 2.26
N ASP A 123 -1.25 -0.55 2.89
CA ASP A 123 -1.73 -0.67 4.27
C ASP A 123 -2.89 -1.69 4.35
N ILE A 124 -3.84 -1.56 3.42
CA ILE A 124 -5.05 -2.40 3.35
C ILE A 124 -5.20 -2.97 1.95
N ARG A 125 -5.61 -4.23 1.88
CA ARG A 125 -5.96 -4.95 0.64
C ARG A 125 -7.45 -5.27 0.67
N ILE A 126 -8.17 -4.76 -0.32
CA ILE A 126 -9.56 -5.12 -0.61
C ILE A 126 -9.51 -5.89 -1.92
N ALA A 127 -10.00 -7.13 -1.96
CA ALA A 127 -10.00 -7.95 -3.18
C ALA A 127 -11.41 -8.16 -3.72
N ALA A 128 -11.54 -8.13 -5.05
CA ALA A 128 -12.71 -8.68 -5.71
C ALA A 128 -12.80 -10.19 -5.42
N ARG A 129 -14.00 -10.75 -5.28
CA ARG A 129 -14.19 -12.18 -4.98
C ARG A 129 -13.56 -13.10 -6.01
N ASP A 130 -13.52 -12.69 -7.27
CA ASP A 130 -12.92 -13.45 -8.37
C ASP A 130 -11.42 -13.17 -8.56
N ALA A 131 -10.82 -12.36 -7.69
CA ALA A 131 -9.39 -12.09 -7.70
C ALA A 131 -8.58 -13.33 -7.29
N ALA A 132 -7.30 -13.32 -7.69
CA ALA A 132 -6.39 -14.41 -7.39
C ALA A 132 -4.98 -13.87 -7.11
N LEU A 133 -4.32 -14.43 -6.11
CA LEU A 133 -3.02 -13.98 -5.64
C LEU A 133 -2.00 -15.10 -5.77
N THR A 134 -0.76 -14.77 -6.12
CA THR A 134 0.34 -15.76 -6.14
C THR A 134 1.71 -15.11 -5.99
N THR A 135 2.58 -15.74 -5.21
CA THR A 135 3.97 -15.29 -5.02
C THR A 135 4.82 -15.54 -6.27
N VAL A 136 4.65 -16.68 -6.94
CA VAL A 136 5.22 -17.10 -8.25
C VAL A 136 6.75 -17.01 -8.43
N PHE A 137 7.49 -16.39 -7.51
CA PHE A 137 8.95 -16.25 -7.57
C PHE A 137 9.67 -17.60 -7.60
N LEU A 138 9.32 -18.52 -6.68
CA LEU A 138 9.99 -19.81 -6.55
C LEU A 138 9.73 -20.74 -7.74
N LYS A 139 8.55 -20.64 -8.37
CA LYS A 139 8.25 -21.30 -9.66
C LYS A 139 9.13 -20.81 -10.81
N ARG A 140 9.80 -19.65 -10.68
CA ARG A 140 10.75 -19.10 -11.65
C ARG A 140 12.21 -19.28 -11.23
N GLY A 141 12.47 -20.09 -10.20
CA GLY A 141 13.83 -20.29 -9.66
C GLY A 141 14.37 -19.08 -8.90
N LEU A 142 13.50 -18.14 -8.53
CA LEU A 142 13.83 -16.98 -7.70
C LEU A 142 13.48 -17.26 -6.24
N ILE A 143 13.86 -16.34 -5.35
CA ILE A 143 13.60 -16.44 -3.91
C ILE A 143 12.43 -15.55 -3.49
N ALA A 144 12.15 -15.47 -2.19
CA ALA A 144 11.28 -14.43 -1.65
C ALA A 144 11.92 -13.05 -1.89
N GLU A 145 11.42 -12.31 -2.89
CA GLU A 145 11.98 -11.03 -3.33
C GLU A 145 11.23 -9.82 -2.75
N HIS A 146 11.83 -8.65 -2.89
CA HIS A 146 11.20 -7.33 -2.65
C HIS A 146 10.50 -7.20 -1.29
N GLY A 147 11.12 -7.71 -0.23
CA GLY A 147 10.60 -7.61 1.14
C GLY A 147 9.51 -8.63 1.50
N SER A 148 9.14 -9.54 0.59
CA SER A 148 8.12 -10.58 0.87
C SER A 148 8.47 -11.47 2.05
N SER A 149 9.76 -11.78 2.26
CA SER A 149 10.23 -12.55 3.43
C SER A 149 10.05 -11.82 4.76
N TRP A 150 9.86 -10.50 4.74
CA TRP A 150 9.60 -9.69 5.94
C TRP A 150 8.11 -9.46 6.18
N ILE A 151 7.36 -9.07 5.13
CA ILE A 151 5.94 -8.69 5.27
C ILE A 151 5.00 -9.90 5.36
N LEU A 152 5.19 -10.95 4.53
CA LEU A 152 4.28 -12.11 4.52
C LEU A 152 4.14 -12.79 5.88
N PRO A 153 5.22 -13.14 6.61
CA PRO A 153 5.07 -13.79 7.91
C PRO A 153 4.40 -12.89 8.95
N ARG A 154 4.40 -11.56 8.78
CA ARG A 154 3.69 -10.62 9.66
C ARG A 154 2.19 -10.56 9.36
N LEU A 155 1.80 -10.82 8.11
CA LEU A 155 0.40 -10.87 7.69
C LEU A 155 -0.24 -12.23 8.00
N VAL A 156 0.43 -13.33 7.64
CA VAL A 156 -0.17 -14.67 7.65
C VAL A 156 0.48 -15.65 8.63
N GLY A 157 1.56 -15.26 9.31
CA GLY A 157 2.38 -16.15 10.14
C GLY A 157 3.40 -16.96 9.34
N THR A 158 4.47 -17.40 10.00
CA THR A 158 5.65 -17.99 9.35
C THR A 158 5.34 -19.26 8.54
N GLY A 159 4.58 -20.20 9.10
CA GLY A 159 4.29 -21.48 8.41
C GLY A 159 3.52 -21.28 7.10
N ARG A 160 2.46 -20.46 7.15
CA ARG A 160 1.66 -20.12 5.96
C ARG A 160 2.48 -19.31 4.96
N ALA A 161 3.32 -18.38 5.42
CA ALA A 161 4.19 -17.62 4.53
C ALA A 161 5.16 -18.53 3.75
N LEU A 162 5.78 -19.51 4.42
CA LEU A 162 6.66 -20.48 3.76
C LEU A 162 5.91 -21.34 2.75
N ASP A 163 4.73 -21.84 3.10
CA ASP A 163 3.89 -22.63 2.20
C ASP A 163 3.50 -21.84 0.94
N LEU A 164 2.99 -20.60 1.11
CA LEU A 164 2.65 -19.69 0.01
C LEU A 164 3.86 -19.37 -0.89
N LEU A 165 5.05 -19.22 -0.31
CA LEU A 165 6.28 -18.97 -1.06
C LEU A 165 6.72 -20.21 -1.82
N TRP A 166 6.84 -21.37 -1.15
CA TRP A 166 7.34 -22.62 -1.70
C TRP A 166 6.42 -23.19 -2.77
N ALA A 167 5.13 -23.32 -2.47
CA ALA A 167 4.16 -23.85 -3.42
C ALA A 167 3.93 -22.86 -4.57
N SER A 168 3.92 -21.55 -4.27
CA SER A 168 3.63 -20.51 -5.25
C SER A 168 2.32 -20.81 -6.02
N ASP A 169 1.37 -21.47 -5.37
CA ASP A 169 0.07 -21.80 -5.95
C ASP A 169 -0.82 -20.57 -5.99
N LYS A 170 -1.92 -20.69 -6.75
CA LYS A 170 -2.91 -19.62 -6.85
C LYS A 170 -3.77 -19.67 -5.58
N VAL A 171 -3.88 -18.55 -4.90
CA VAL A 171 -4.75 -18.34 -3.73
C VAL A 171 -5.99 -17.59 -4.20
N THR A 172 -7.17 -18.11 -3.90
CA THR A 172 -8.45 -17.42 -4.14
C THR A 172 -8.62 -16.23 -3.20
N ALA A 173 -9.52 -15.30 -3.51
CA ALA A 173 -9.79 -14.16 -2.64
C ALA A 173 -10.32 -14.61 -1.26
N GLU A 174 -11.19 -15.62 -1.22
CA GLU A 174 -11.72 -16.21 0.02
C GLU A 174 -10.62 -16.84 0.88
N GLU A 175 -9.74 -17.64 0.28
CA GLU A 175 -8.59 -18.21 0.99
C GLU A 175 -7.67 -17.10 1.49
N ALA A 176 -7.39 -16.09 0.66
CA ALA A 176 -6.55 -14.95 1.03
C ALA A 176 -7.11 -14.18 2.24
N LEU A 177 -8.42 -13.97 2.29
CA LEU A 177 -9.10 -13.39 3.46
C LEU A 177 -8.90 -14.28 4.70
N SER A 178 -9.13 -15.60 4.56
CA SER A 178 -8.99 -16.55 5.68
C SER A 178 -7.57 -16.63 6.25
N LEU A 179 -6.57 -16.36 5.42
CA LEU A 179 -5.15 -16.36 5.79
C LEU A 179 -4.71 -15.05 6.44
N GLY A 180 -5.45 -13.95 6.26
CA GLY A 180 -5.03 -12.58 6.59
C GLY A 180 -4.15 -11.94 5.51
N LEU A 181 -4.11 -12.52 4.30
CA LEU A 181 -3.37 -11.97 3.15
C LEU A 181 -4.13 -10.79 2.51
N VAL A 182 -5.47 -10.81 2.62
CA VAL A 182 -6.39 -9.74 2.22
C VAL A 182 -7.24 -9.36 3.43
N ASP A 183 -7.59 -8.09 3.57
CA ASP A 183 -8.30 -7.57 4.74
C ASP A 183 -9.82 -7.56 4.53
N ARG A 184 -10.27 -7.39 3.28
CA ARG A 184 -11.69 -7.29 2.91
C ARG A 184 -11.97 -7.91 1.55
N LEU A 185 -13.19 -8.40 1.37
CA LEU A 185 -13.71 -8.81 0.07
C LEU A 185 -14.80 -7.84 -0.38
N SER A 186 -14.86 -7.63 -1.69
CA SER A 186 -15.92 -6.89 -2.37
C SER A 186 -16.43 -7.71 -3.56
N GLU A 187 -17.67 -7.47 -3.95
CA GLU A 187 -18.11 -7.87 -5.29
C GLU A 187 -17.29 -7.11 -6.35
N PRO A 188 -16.95 -7.73 -7.50
CA PRO A 188 -16.11 -7.11 -8.53
C PRO A 188 -16.60 -5.72 -8.97
N GLU A 189 -17.91 -5.55 -9.15
CA GLU A 189 -18.55 -4.30 -9.56
C GLU A 189 -18.49 -3.18 -8.51
N ASN A 190 -18.34 -3.52 -7.23
CA ASN A 190 -18.33 -2.58 -6.12
C ASN A 190 -16.92 -2.29 -5.60
N LEU A 191 -15.89 -3.00 -6.09
CA LEU A 191 -14.56 -2.96 -5.52
C LEU A 191 -14.00 -1.55 -5.39
N LEU A 192 -14.13 -0.75 -6.46
CA LEU A 192 -13.65 0.62 -6.46
C LEU A 192 -14.46 1.51 -5.52
N SER A 193 -15.79 1.40 -5.54
CA SER A 193 -16.63 2.19 -4.63
C SER A 193 -16.34 1.87 -3.16
N ASP A 194 -16.13 0.59 -2.81
CA ASP A 194 -15.83 0.18 -1.44
C ASP A 194 -14.48 0.74 -0.96
N ALA A 195 -13.47 0.77 -1.83
CA ALA A 195 -12.16 1.34 -1.52
C ALA A 195 -12.23 2.87 -1.36
N LEU A 196 -12.94 3.55 -2.25
CA LEU A 196 -13.13 5.01 -2.20
C LEU A 196 -13.97 5.42 -0.98
N GLU A 197 -15.04 4.70 -0.66
CA GLU A 197 -15.89 4.95 0.51
C GLU A 197 -15.09 4.80 1.82
N TYR A 198 -14.15 3.85 1.88
CA TYR A 198 -13.28 3.73 3.04
C TYR A 198 -12.39 4.96 3.24
N ILE A 199 -11.85 5.54 2.16
CA ILE A 199 -11.09 6.81 2.24
C ILE A 199 -12.00 7.97 2.65
N GLU A 200 -13.21 8.08 2.08
CA GLU A 200 -14.17 9.12 2.48
C GLU A 200 -14.55 9.03 3.94
N LYS A 201 -14.76 7.81 4.45
CA LYS A 201 -15.00 7.59 5.87
C LYS A 201 -13.85 8.13 6.72
N LEU A 202 -12.60 7.79 6.38
CA LEU A 202 -11.43 8.31 7.11
C LEU A 202 -11.35 9.84 7.01
N ALA A 203 -11.65 10.39 5.83
CA ALA A 203 -11.62 11.83 5.56
C ALA A 203 -12.58 12.64 6.44
N VAL A 204 -13.67 12.03 6.91
CA VAL A 204 -14.66 12.69 7.79
C VAL A 204 -14.54 12.32 9.27
N THR A 205 -13.96 11.16 9.60
CA THR A 205 -13.91 10.67 10.99
C THR A 205 -12.57 10.81 11.68
N SER A 206 -11.48 10.99 10.93
CA SER A 206 -10.12 10.77 11.45
C SER A 206 -9.19 11.93 11.11
N ALA A 207 -8.37 12.35 12.07
CA ALA A 207 -7.40 13.41 11.86
C ALA A 207 -6.26 12.92 10.96
N PRO A 208 -5.99 13.56 9.79
CA PRO A 208 -4.92 13.17 8.88
C PRO A 208 -3.54 13.05 9.53
N ALA A 209 -3.18 13.98 10.41
CA ALA A 209 -1.92 13.91 11.15
C ALA A 209 -1.85 12.69 12.09
N ALA A 210 -2.97 12.31 12.71
CA ALA A 210 -3.02 11.15 13.60
C ALA A 210 -2.94 9.84 12.81
N ILE A 211 -3.53 9.79 11.60
CA ILE A 211 -3.36 8.67 10.67
C ILE A 211 -1.89 8.48 10.31
N ALA A 212 -1.21 9.56 9.89
CA ALA A 212 0.19 9.54 9.51
C ALA A 212 1.09 9.00 10.63
N GLU A 213 0.95 9.55 11.84
CA GLU A 213 1.77 9.15 12.97
C GLU A 213 1.44 7.72 13.43
N THR A 214 0.17 7.33 13.42
CA THR A 214 -0.23 5.95 13.75
C THR A 214 0.41 4.97 12.78
N LYS A 215 0.37 5.25 11.47
CA LYS A 215 1.01 4.42 10.45
C LYS A 215 2.51 4.32 10.66
N ARG A 216 3.20 5.45 10.88
CA ARG A 216 4.64 5.52 11.15
C ARG A 216 5.03 4.67 12.36
N LEU A 217 4.30 4.80 13.48
CA LEU A 217 4.52 4.01 14.69
C LEU A 217 4.29 2.52 14.42
N VAL A 218 3.18 2.14 13.79
CA VAL A 218 2.86 0.73 13.49
C VAL A 218 4.00 0.08 12.71
N TYR A 219 4.44 0.67 11.60
CA TYR A 219 5.51 0.09 10.79
C TYR A 219 6.87 0.12 11.47
N SER A 220 7.22 1.22 12.15
CA SER A 220 8.47 1.32 12.91
C SER A 220 8.57 0.28 14.02
N HIS A 221 7.44 -0.02 14.68
CA HIS A 221 7.39 -0.95 15.81
C HIS A 221 7.49 -2.43 15.40
N LEU A 222 7.30 -2.77 14.11
CA LEU A 222 7.42 -4.16 13.62
C LEU A 222 8.84 -4.75 13.76
N GLY A 223 9.85 -3.91 14.01
CA GLY A 223 11.24 -4.31 14.28
C GLY A 223 11.73 -4.01 15.69
N LYS A 224 10.90 -3.40 16.56
CA LYS A 224 11.32 -2.90 17.88
C LYS A 224 10.92 -3.83 19.01
N GLY A 225 11.70 -3.79 20.09
CA GLY A 225 11.29 -4.40 21.36
C GLY A 225 10.14 -3.62 22.02
N TYR A 226 9.30 -4.31 22.80
CA TYR A 226 8.12 -3.70 23.43
C TYR A 226 8.42 -2.39 24.17
N ARG A 227 9.51 -2.34 24.96
CA ARG A 227 9.86 -1.14 25.74
C ARG A 227 10.20 0.05 24.84
N GLU A 228 10.96 -0.16 23.77
CA GLU A 228 11.35 0.89 22.84
C GLU A 228 10.12 1.45 22.10
N ALA A 229 9.27 0.55 21.58
CA ALA A 229 8.02 0.90 20.94
C ALA A 229 7.08 1.70 21.87
N LEU A 230 6.97 1.30 23.15
CA LEU A 230 6.13 2.01 24.12
C LEU A 230 6.67 3.41 24.46
N ILE A 231 7.99 3.55 24.61
CA ILE A 231 8.61 4.85 24.87
C ILE A 231 8.33 5.82 23.72
N GLU A 232 8.54 5.37 22.48
CA GLU A 232 8.27 6.18 21.30
C GLU A 232 6.79 6.55 21.17
N ALA A 233 5.89 5.58 21.33
CA ALA A 233 4.44 5.83 21.32
C ALA A 233 4.03 6.87 22.37
N ASN A 234 4.61 6.84 23.57
CA ASN A 234 4.32 7.82 24.63
C ASN A 234 4.82 9.23 24.28
N VAL A 235 5.97 9.35 23.62
CA VAL A 235 6.46 10.65 23.11
C VAL A 235 5.48 11.21 22.09
N SER A 236 5.08 10.41 21.11
CA SER A 236 4.09 10.80 20.11
C SER A 236 2.74 11.14 20.74
N GLN A 237 2.26 10.34 21.68
CA GLN A 237 1.01 10.61 22.41
C GLN A 237 1.06 11.98 23.09
N ASN A 238 2.12 12.29 23.83
CA ASN A 238 2.27 13.57 24.52
C ASN A 238 2.28 14.76 23.55
N ALA A 239 2.89 14.60 22.37
CA ALA A 239 2.84 15.62 21.33
C ALA A 239 1.44 15.78 20.72
N PHE A 240 0.74 14.66 20.49
CA PHE A 240 -0.56 14.66 19.81
C PHE A 240 -1.73 15.12 20.68
N VAL A 241 -1.72 14.85 22.00
CA VAL A 241 -2.78 15.36 22.91
C VAL A 241 -2.81 16.89 22.99
N ALA A 242 -1.70 17.56 22.66
CA ALA A 242 -1.61 19.02 22.66
C ALA A 242 -1.97 19.66 21.31
N ARG A 243 -2.23 18.88 20.25
CA ARG A 243 -2.53 19.41 18.91
C ARG A 243 -3.95 19.98 18.78
N PRO A 244 -4.19 20.92 17.84
CA PRO A 244 -5.52 21.43 17.52
C PRO A 244 -6.55 20.33 17.26
N ASP A 245 -6.18 19.29 16.51
CA ASP A 245 -7.05 18.15 16.20
C ASP A 245 -7.53 17.40 17.46
N ALA A 246 -6.69 17.25 18.49
CA ALA A 246 -7.11 16.60 19.73
C ALA A 246 -8.18 17.43 20.48
N LYS A 247 -8.02 18.76 20.48
CA LYS A 247 -9.01 19.68 21.06
C LYS A 247 -10.32 19.65 20.26
N GLU A 248 -10.24 19.65 18.94
CA GLU A 248 -11.41 19.56 18.06
C GLU A 248 -12.15 18.23 18.22
N GLY A 249 -11.43 17.12 18.29
CA GLY A 249 -12.02 15.80 18.54
C GLY A 249 -12.77 15.74 19.87
N ALA A 250 -12.18 16.30 20.94
CA ALA A 250 -12.84 16.39 22.24
C ALA A 250 -14.10 17.27 22.19
N GLN A 251 -14.03 18.42 21.52
CA GLN A 251 -15.17 19.34 21.38
C GLN A 251 -16.30 18.71 20.56
N ALA A 252 -15.99 18.09 19.42
CA ALA A 252 -16.95 17.44 18.54
C ALA A 252 -17.68 16.30 19.26
N LEU A 253 -16.98 15.54 20.10
CA LEU A 253 -17.58 14.50 20.95
C LEU A 253 -18.58 15.08 21.95
N ILE A 254 -18.22 16.16 22.65
CA ILE A 254 -19.10 16.85 23.62
C ILE A 254 -20.35 17.40 22.91
N GLU A 255 -20.15 18.00 21.75
CA GLU A 255 -21.21 18.64 20.94
C GLU A 255 -22.02 17.64 20.09
N LYS A 256 -21.62 16.37 20.05
CA LYS A 256 -22.24 15.31 19.22
C LYS A 256 -22.33 15.68 17.74
N ARG A 257 -21.27 16.26 17.20
CA ARG A 257 -21.13 16.59 15.77
C ARG A 257 -19.93 15.88 15.16
N MET A 258 -19.82 15.91 13.84
CA MET A 258 -18.60 15.46 13.17
C MET A 258 -17.44 16.44 13.44
N PRO A 259 -16.23 15.93 13.67
CA PRO A 259 -15.05 16.77 13.81
C PRO A 259 -14.63 17.39 12.49
N LYS A 260 -13.91 18.50 12.55
CA LYS A 260 -13.32 19.21 11.41
C LYS A 260 -11.81 19.26 11.58
N PHE A 261 -11.15 18.18 11.18
CA PHE A 261 -9.69 18.07 11.26
C PHE A 261 -8.98 18.77 10.11
N GLU A 262 -7.80 19.29 10.38
CA GLU A 262 -6.95 19.92 9.37
C GLU A 262 -6.39 18.87 8.40
N ARG A 263 -6.28 19.23 7.11
CA ARG A 263 -5.66 18.35 6.10
C ARG A 263 -4.14 18.42 6.23
N LEU A 264 -3.44 17.33 5.88
CA LEU A 264 -1.98 17.34 5.79
C LEU A 264 -1.54 18.21 4.62
N GLY A 265 -0.90 19.34 4.91
CA GLY A 265 -0.23 20.19 3.94
C GLY A 265 1.18 19.70 3.59
N LYS A 266 1.84 20.44 2.69
CA LYS A 266 3.23 20.17 2.30
C LYS A 266 4.23 20.32 3.46
N ASP A 267 3.91 21.18 4.41
CA ASP A 267 4.78 21.52 5.55
C ASP A 267 4.57 20.61 6.76
N ASP A 268 3.61 19.66 6.69
CA ASP A 268 3.19 18.79 7.79
C ASP A 268 3.77 17.36 7.70
N ILE A 269 4.70 17.11 6.78
CA ILE A 269 5.31 15.79 6.55
C ILE A 269 6.53 15.67 7.46
N PHE A 270 6.42 14.80 8.48
CA PHE A 270 7.44 14.53 9.51
C PHE A 270 8.59 13.65 9.01
#